data_AF-A0A7Y2FBG4-F1
#
_entry.id   AF-A0A7Y2FBG4-F1
#
_cell.length_a   1.000
_cell.length_b   1.000
_cell.length_c   1.000
_cell.angle_alpha   90.00
_cell.angle_beta   90.00
_cell.angle_gamma   90.00
#
_symmetry.space_group_name_H-M   'P 1'
#
loop_
_entity.id
_entity.type
_entity.pdbx_description
1 polymer ?
#
loop_
_entity_poly.entity_id
_entity_poly.type
_entity_poly.pdbx_seq_one_letter_code
_entity_poly.pdbx_strand_id
1 'polypeptide(L)'
;MTPFKLTEELLAEIIGLIEDHKDSKLVSLLEGVHYADVAEIANEITIDQATYLIKLLESDKTSDVLTELDEDVREAILGNLSTKEIAEELEELDTDDAADIVAELPEEIVKEVISEIEDKEHAK
;
A
#
# COMPACT_ATOMS: atom_id res chain seq x y z
N MET A 1 0.96 14.33 22.50
CA MET A 1 1.54 13.55 21.40
C MET A 1 2.25 14.53 20.49
N THR A 2 3.50 14.27 20.18
CA THR A 2 4.21 15.03 19.14
C THR A 2 3.58 14.62 17.80
N PRO A 3 3.14 15.56 16.96
CA PRO A 3 2.63 15.20 15.64
C PRO A 3 3.75 14.50 14.85
N PHE A 4 3.37 13.52 14.03
CA PHE A 4 4.29 12.93 13.06
C PHE A 4 4.88 14.06 12.19
N LYS A 5 6.14 13.89 11.83
CA LYS A 5 6.82 14.82 10.92
C LYS A 5 7.80 14.01 10.09
N LEU A 6 7.55 13.97 8.79
CA LEU A 6 8.52 13.44 7.86
C LEU A 6 9.76 14.35 7.85
N THR A 7 10.91 13.77 8.20
CA THR A 7 12.21 14.44 8.16
C THR A 7 13.13 13.72 7.20
N GLU A 8 14.09 14.44 6.62
CA GLU A 8 15.11 13.85 5.75
C GLU A 8 15.89 12.71 6.46
N GLU A 9 16.09 12.82 7.78
CA GLU A 9 16.75 11.79 8.58
C GLU A 9 15.91 10.51 8.67
N LEU A 10 14.60 10.64 8.95
CA LEU A 10 13.69 9.50 9.00
C LEU A 10 13.54 8.84 7.63
N LEU A 11 13.40 9.65 6.57
CA LEU A 11 13.29 9.15 5.19
C LEU A 11 14.54 8.37 4.79
N ALA A 12 15.74 8.90 5.11
CA ALA A 12 17.00 8.22 4.85
C ALA A 12 17.15 6.92 5.66
N GLU A 13 16.67 6.88 6.91
CA GLU A 13 16.65 5.65 7.72
C GLU A 13 15.74 4.59 7.07
N ILE A 14 14.54 4.96 6.64
CA ILE A 14 13.59 4.06 5.99
C ILE A 14 14.16 3.51 4.68
N ILE A 15 14.70 4.38 3.82
CA ILE A 15 15.36 3.97 2.57
C ILE A 15 16.49 2.98 2.84
N GLY A 16 17.34 3.26 3.83
CA GLY A 16 18.43 2.35 4.21
C GLY A 16 17.92 1.00 4.72
N LEU A 17 16.82 0.97 5.49
CA LEU A 17 16.21 -0.28 5.93
C LEU A 17 15.61 -1.09 4.77
N ILE A 18 15.03 -0.43 3.77
CA ILE A 18 14.52 -1.06 2.55
C ILE A 18 15.67 -1.67 1.75
N GLU A 19 16.71 -0.89 1.46
CA GLU A 19 17.88 -1.32 0.67
C GLU A 19 18.65 -2.48 1.34
N ASP A 20 18.74 -2.48 2.66
CA ASP A 20 19.38 -3.53 3.43
C ASP A 20 18.45 -4.74 3.73
N HIS A 21 17.21 -4.74 3.22
CA HIS A 21 16.17 -5.74 3.49
C HIS A 21 16.02 -6.04 5.00
N LYS A 22 15.86 -4.99 5.80
CA LYS A 22 15.72 -5.06 7.27
C LYS A 22 14.26 -5.06 7.69
N ASP A 23 13.49 -5.98 7.12
CA ASP A 23 12.03 -6.09 7.21
C ASP A 23 11.50 -5.96 8.63
N SER A 24 12.00 -6.76 9.57
CA SER A 24 11.53 -6.72 10.95
C SER A 24 11.76 -5.36 11.62
N LYS A 25 12.86 -4.67 11.27
CA LYS A 25 13.12 -3.32 11.81
C LYS A 25 12.23 -2.28 11.16
N LEU A 26 12.00 -2.39 9.85
CA LEU A 26 11.12 -1.49 9.11
C LEU A 26 9.68 -1.60 9.60
N VAL A 27 9.17 -2.83 9.76
CA VAL A 27 7.85 -3.08 10.36
C VAL A 27 7.77 -2.51 11.77
N SER A 28 8.74 -2.80 12.65
CA SER A 28 8.74 -2.24 14.01
C SER A 28 8.84 -0.71 14.06
N LEU A 29 9.55 -0.09 13.11
CA LEU A 29 9.63 1.37 13.00
C LEU A 29 8.28 1.97 12.64
N LEU A 30 7.52 1.29 11.77
CA LEU A 30 6.25 1.78 11.24
C LEU A 30 5.02 1.32 12.01
N GLU A 31 5.14 0.38 12.96
CA GLU A 31 4.01 -0.19 13.73
C GLU A 31 3.11 0.90 14.35
N GLY A 32 3.72 1.94 14.94
CA GLY A 32 2.99 3.05 15.57
C GLY A 32 2.74 4.28 14.68
N VAL A 33 3.11 4.23 13.40
CA VAL A 33 2.94 5.32 12.44
C VAL A 33 1.56 5.24 11.80
N HIS A 34 0.85 6.36 11.66
CA HIS A 34 -0.50 6.38 11.08
C HIS A 34 -0.43 6.05 9.57
N TYR A 35 -1.47 5.46 8.99
CA TYR A 35 -1.47 5.10 7.56
C TYR A 35 -1.19 6.31 6.66
N ALA A 36 -1.82 7.46 6.92
CA ALA A 36 -1.58 8.70 6.17
C ALA A 36 -0.10 9.17 6.22
N ASP A 37 0.58 8.96 7.35
CA ASP A 37 2.00 9.28 7.50
C ASP A 37 2.87 8.28 6.72
N VAL A 38 2.44 7.01 6.61
CA VAL A 38 3.09 6.01 5.76
C VAL A 38 2.88 6.33 4.27
N ALA A 39 1.71 6.82 3.89
CA ALA A 39 1.45 7.32 2.54
C ALA A 39 2.36 8.51 2.21
N GLU A 40 2.55 9.45 3.13
CA GLU A 40 3.51 10.57 2.98
C GLU A 40 4.93 10.04 2.73
N ILE A 41 5.37 9.01 3.45
CA ILE A 41 6.67 8.35 3.21
C ILE A 41 6.72 7.70 1.83
N ALA A 42 5.68 6.97 1.44
CA ALA A 42 5.62 6.24 0.18
C ALA A 42 5.64 7.17 -1.05
N ASN A 43 5.00 8.35 -0.96
CA ASN A 43 5.03 9.37 -2.00
C ASN A 43 6.42 10.01 -2.19
N GLU A 44 7.29 9.96 -1.17
CA GLU A 44 8.62 10.59 -1.18
C GLU A 44 9.76 9.63 -1.55
N ILE A 45 9.49 8.34 -1.75
CA ILE A 45 10.46 7.32 -2.14
C ILE A 45 10.20 6.81 -3.57
N THR A 46 11.12 6.01 -4.10
CA THR A 46 10.92 5.43 -5.45
C THR A 46 9.76 4.43 -5.46
N ILE A 47 9.11 4.26 -6.61
CA ILE A 47 8.00 3.32 -6.76
C ILE A 47 8.37 1.89 -6.34
N ASP A 48 9.58 1.42 -6.64
CA ASP A 48 10.04 0.10 -6.23
C ASP A 48 10.14 -0.02 -4.69
N GLN A 49 10.62 1.04 -4.03
CA GLN A 49 10.73 1.10 -2.56
C GLN A 49 9.34 1.23 -1.91
N ALA A 50 8.44 2.02 -2.50
CA ALA A 50 7.06 2.15 -2.03
C ALA A 50 6.30 0.82 -2.20
N THR A 51 6.43 0.16 -3.35
CA THR A 51 5.87 -1.17 -3.58
C THR A 51 6.40 -2.18 -2.56
N TYR A 52 7.71 -2.18 -2.29
CA TYR A 52 8.30 -3.03 -1.26
C TYR A 52 7.71 -2.78 0.12
N LEU A 53 7.56 -1.51 0.50
CA LEU A 53 7.00 -1.08 1.76
C LEU A 53 5.55 -1.55 1.93
N ILE A 54 4.71 -1.32 0.92
CA ILE A 54 3.29 -1.74 0.87
C ILE A 54 3.17 -3.25 1.06
N LYS A 55 3.98 -4.04 0.33
CA LYS A 55 3.95 -5.52 0.43
C LYS A 55 4.44 -6.07 1.77
N LEU A 56 5.10 -5.26 2.59
CA LEU A 56 5.66 -5.67 3.87
C LEU A 56 4.69 -5.44 5.04
N LEU A 57 3.74 -4.53 4.88
CA LEU A 57 2.78 -4.17 5.92
C LEU A 57 1.59 -5.15 5.97
N GLU A 58 0.87 -5.15 7.09
CA GLU A 58 -0.37 -5.91 7.22
C GLU A 58 -1.48 -5.27 6.36
N SER A 59 -2.33 -6.10 5.77
CA SER A 59 -3.30 -5.66 4.74
C SER A 59 -4.30 -4.61 5.26
N ASP A 60 -4.69 -4.68 6.53
CA ASP A 60 -5.55 -3.67 7.18
C ASP A 60 -4.91 -2.27 7.18
N LYS A 61 -3.59 -2.21 7.33
CA LYS A 61 -2.85 -0.94 7.26
C LYS A 61 -2.57 -0.56 5.82
N THR A 62 -2.23 -1.52 4.97
CA THR A 62 -1.88 -1.26 3.57
C THR A 62 -3.06 -0.71 2.79
N SER A 63 -4.27 -1.23 3.01
CA SER A 63 -5.50 -0.74 2.41
C SER A 63 -5.71 0.75 2.71
N ASP A 64 -5.67 1.14 3.99
CA ASP A 64 -5.76 2.55 4.41
C ASP A 64 -4.61 3.42 3.88
N VAL A 65 -3.42 2.86 3.68
CA VAL A 65 -2.30 3.61 3.07
C VAL A 65 -2.62 3.91 1.60
N LEU A 66 -3.17 2.95 0.85
CA LEU A 66 -3.47 3.12 -0.56
C LEU A 66 -4.44 4.28 -0.81
N THR A 67 -5.46 4.46 0.04
CA THR A 67 -6.45 5.54 -0.11
C THR A 67 -5.84 6.94 0.04
N GLU A 68 -4.77 7.08 0.83
CA GLU A 68 -4.10 8.35 1.10
C GLU A 68 -2.92 8.65 0.15
N LEU A 69 -2.53 7.70 -0.69
CA LEU A 69 -1.47 7.92 -1.68
C LEU A 69 -1.88 8.92 -2.76
N ASP A 70 -0.88 9.57 -3.35
CA ASP A 70 -1.09 10.32 -4.59
C ASP A 70 -1.49 9.34 -5.71
N GLU A 71 -2.44 9.74 -6.56
CA GLU A 71 -3.07 8.88 -7.58
C GLU A 71 -2.04 8.19 -8.49
N ASP A 72 -1.02 8.93 -8.95
CA ASP A 72 0.04 8.41 -9.82
C ASP A 72 0.97 7.42 -9.10
N VAL A 73 1.24 7.65 -7.82
CA VAL A 73 2.01 6.73 -6.97
C VAL A 73 1.22 5.47 -6.71
N ARG A 74 -0.07 5.59 -6.36
CA ARG A 74 -0.99 4.47 -6.15
C ARG A 74 -1.10 3.61 -7.41
N GLU A 75 -1.40 4.21 -8.57
CA GLU A 75 -1.53 3.50 -9.84
C GLU A 75 -0.25 2.71 -10.15
N ALA A 76 0.92 3.34 -9.96
CA ALA A 76 2.21 2.70 -10.22
C ALA A 76 2.51 1.54 -9.26
N ILE A 77 2.15 1.66 -7.98
CA ILE A 77 2.29 0.58 -7.00
C ILE A 77 1.35 -0.57 -7.33
N LEU A 78 0.06 -0.29 -7.58
CA LEU A 78 -0.93 -1.31 -7.93
C LEU A 78 -0.52 -2.05 -9.22
N GLY A 79 0.05 -1.34 -10.19
CA GLY A 79 0.61 -1.94 -11.41
C GLY A 79 1.77 -2.93 -11.17
N ASN A 80 2.42 -2.88 -10.00
CA ASN A 80 3.46 -3.81 -9.58
C ASN A 80 2.95 -4.96 -8.68
N LEU A 81 1.69 -4.91 -8.26
CA LEU A 81 1.05 -5.98 -7.49
C LEU A 81 0.40 -7.00 -8.42
N SER A 82 0.26 -8.23 -7.94
CA SER A 82 -0.58 -9.22 -8.60
C SER A 82 -2.06 -8.88 -8.40
N THR A 83 -2.92 -9.31 -9.32
CA THR A 83 -4.37 -9.14 -9.21
C THR A 83 -4.95 -9.70 -7.91
N LYS A 84 -4.36 -10.79 -7.41
CA LYS A 84 -4.69 -11.38 -6.12
C LYS A 84 -4.33 -10.47 -4.95
N GLU A 85 -3.14 -9.87 -4.96
CA GLU A 85 -2.73 -8.92 -3.90
C GLU A 85 -3.63 -7.68 -3.93
N ILE A 86 -3.93 -7.14 -5.12
CA ILE A 86 -4.88 -6.02 -5.26
C ILE A 86 -6.24 -6.39 -4.69
N ALA A 87 -6.77 -7.58 -5.02
CA ALA A 87 -8.03 -8.06 -4.48
C ALA A 87 -8.01 -8.22 -2.96
N GLU A 88 -6.89 -8.66 -2.36
CA GLU A 88 -6.71 -8.71 -0.90
C GLU A 88 -6.83 -7.33 -0.27
N GLU A 89 -6.14 -6.32 -0.80
CA GLU A 89 -6.19 -4.97 -0.22
C GLU A 89 -7.56 -4.31 -0.39
N LEU A 90 -8.23 -4.52 -1.54
CA LEU A 90 -9.56 -3.96 -1.79
C LEU A 90 -10.67 -4.58 -0.92
N GLU A 91 -10.50 -5.83 -0.47
CA GLU A 91 -11.45 -6.48 0.45
C GLU A 91 -11.41 -5.88 1.86
N GLU A 92 -10.29 -5.26 2.25
CA GLU A 92 -10.12 -4.61 3.56
C GLU A 92 -10.60 -3.14 3.56
N LEU A 93 -10.91 -2.59 2.39
CA LEU A 93 -11.40 -1.21 2.23
C LEU A 93 -12.91 -1.08 2.43
N ASP A 94 -13.33 0.13 2.77
CA ASP A 94 -14.72 0.54 2.62
C ASP A 94 -15.14 0.47 1.14
N THR A 95 -16.42 0.16 0.90
CA THR A 95 -16.92 -0.16 -0.46
C THR A 95 -16.77 1.00 -1.44
N ASP A 96 -16.85 2.24 -0.98
CA ASP A 96 -16.66 3.44 -1.79
C ASP A 96 -15.19 3.66 -2.15
N ASP A 97 -14.27 3.54 -1.18
CA ASP A 97 -12.83 3.65 -1.44
C ASP A 97 -12.34 2.56 -2.40
N ALA A 98 -12.81 1.32 -2.19
CA ALA A 98 -12.51 0.21 -3.10
C ALA A 98 -13.02 0.49 -4.52
N ALA A 99 -14.23 1.05 -4.66
CA ALA A 99 -14.80 1.37 -5.97
C ALA A 99 -14.00 2.46 -6.69
N ASP A 100 -13.53 3.47 -5.97
CA ASP A 100 -12.71 4.56 -6.52
C ASP A 100 -11.34 4.03 -6.98
N ILE A 101 -10.64 3.25 -6.15
CA ILE A 101 -9.34 2.66 -6.52
C ILE A 101 -9.46 1.68 -7.69
N VAL A 102 -10.51 0.84 -7.71
CA VAL A 102 -10.75 -0.07 -8.84
C VAL A 102 -10.96 0.69 -10.15
N ALA A 103 -11.59 1.87 -10.10
CA ALA A 103 -11.83 2.68 -11.31
C ALA A 103 -10.55 3.28 -11.92
N GLU A 104 -9.45 3.34 -11.16
CA GLU A 104 -8.14 3.81 -11.62
C GLU A 104 -7.36 2.72 -12.37
N LEU A 105 -7.72 1.45 -12.22
CA LEU A 105 -7.02 0.34 -12.83
C LEU A 105 -7.39 0.16 -14.33
N PRO A 106 -6.48 -0.39 -15.15
CA PRO A 106 -6.82 -0.78 -16.52
C PRO A 106 -7.98 -1.78 -16.58
N GLU A 107 -8.86 -1.67 -17.57
CA GLU A 107 -10.08 -2.51 -17.67
C GLU A 107 -9.79 -4.02 -17.65
N GLU A 108 -8.66 -4.46 -18.19
CA GLU A 108 -8.24 -5.86 -18.11
C GLU A 108 -7.93 -6.31 -16.67
N ILE A 109 -7.25 -5.47 -15.90
CA ILE A 109 -6.89 -5.74 -14.49
C ILE A 109 -8.14 -5.73 -13.62
N VAL A 110 -9.04 -4.77 -13.83
CA VAL A 110 -10.32 -4.68 -13.09
C VAL A 110 -11.09 -6.00 -13.14
N LYS A 111 -11.20 -6.62 -14.31
CA LYS A 111 -11.93 -7.90 -14.47
C LYS A 111 -11.27 -9.03 -13.70
N GLU A 112 -9.95 -9.10 -13.73
CA GLU A 112 -9.19 -10.13 -13.02
C GLU A 112 -9.29 -9.94 -11.50
N VAL A 113 -9.14 -8.70 -11.02
CA VAL A 113 -9.28 -8.34 -9.60
C VAL A 113 -10.68 -8.67 -9.07
N ILE A 114 -11.74 -8.29 -9.79
CA ILE A 114 -13.13 -8.61 -9.39
C ILE A 114 -13.33 -10.13 -9.35
N SER A 115 -12.78 -10.87 -10.31
CA SER A 115 -12.85 -12.33 -10.32
C SER A 115 -12.18 -12.95 -9.09
N GLU A 116 -11.03 -12.43 -8.66
CA GLU A 116 -10.32 -12.90 -7.46
C GLU A 116 -11.14 -12.65 -6.18
N ILE A 117 -11.84 -11.51 -6.08
CA ILE A 117 -12.75 -11.20 -4.97
C ILE A 117 -13.94 -12.17 -4.96
N GLU A 118 -14.62 -12.34 -6.09
CA GLU A 118 -15.77 -13.25 -6.20
C GLU A 118 -15.36 -14.71 -5.89
N ASP A 119 -14.24 -15.18 -6.41
CA ASP A 119 -13.76 -16.55 -6.17
C ASP A 119 -13.50 -16.83 -4.69
N LYS A 120 -12.98 -15.86 -3.94
CA LYS A 120 -12.77 -15.96 -2.49
C LYS A 120 -14.07 -15.97 -1.70
N GLU A 121 -15.04 -15.12 -2.05
CA GLU A 121 -16.34 -15.10 -1.38
C GLU A 121 -17.08 -16.44 -1.53
N HIS A 122 -17.00 -17.06 -2.70
CA HIS A 122 -17.62 -18.37 -2.96
C HIS A 122 -16.87 -19.56 -2.36
N ALA A 123 -15.60 -19.39 -2.00
CA ALA A 123 -14.79 -20.43 -1.36
C ALA A 123 -14.97 -20.50 0.18
N LYS A 124 -15.62 -19.51 0.80
CA LYS A 124 -15.93 -19.43 2.25
C LYS A 124 -17.21 -20.21 2.61
#